data_AF-A0A952VU53-F1
#
_entry.id   AF-A0A952VU53-F1
#
_cell.length_a   1.000
_cell.length_b   1.000
_cell.length_c   1.000
_cell.angle_alpha   90.00
_cell.angle_beta   90.00
_cell.angle_gamma   90.00
#
_symmetry.space_group_name_H-M   'P 1'
#
loop_
_entity.id
_entity.type
_entity.pdbx_description
1 polymer ?
#
loop_
_entity_poly.entity_id
_entity_poly.type
_entity_poly.pdbx_seq_one_letter_code
_entity_poly.pdbx_strand_id
1 'polypeptide(L)'
;MRSDPLAEFRRIVSFRARQFPRQWEASKKLLEEATFPSTIARLCDAVQGKDLPALVKETLLCLFERHAPGRVQDLDGEGLKSVTGLPPAKALRALAVFFELLPVASSKWPVTHLSSEEVEEAVRNLGNPFDLLRRIDVASVLDIGAGDLSFAEELVDLYGSELKQQQRPFIVHCLDRLDPRSQLGGPLHANPERLQKLQQREGLSFSFFGDQDMFDLGSLDEQELLAPRYAMSTCWAPATPTFAYEPTRLSEALILNELKRTKGAFHRTRFGKEQALEVRHAGRALLFPPWKFEIVGPLALLSLLARRGFLCVLGSVDAQVFWELLAQLLEDPRYRPPDQPFDSINLPKIFGEVYHTLAGLPIGESIDLAEVAVLRRHYLRSDSSPSIDGIPDHFRYVRISRGATFLGAPASSTARKFVSMTEEVPPWLVTLVPA
;
A
#
# COMPACT_ATOMS: atom_id res chain seq x y z
N MET A 1 17.36 8.89 -23.39
CA MET A 1 18.26 9.93 -22.81
C MET A 1 18.81 9.37 -21.50
N ARG A 2 20.14 9.37 -21.29
CA ARG A 2 20.72 8.90 -20.01
C ARG A 2 20.32 9.87 -18.90
N SER A 3 19.76 9.37 -17.78
CA SER A 3 19.46 10.21 -16.61
C SER A 3 20.77 10.75 -16.03
N ASP A 4 20.79 12.01 -15.60
CA ASP A 4 21.89 12.57 -14.82
C ASP A 4 21.87 11.94 -13.42
N PRO A 5 22.87 11.11 -13.05
CA PRO A 5 22.88 10.40 -11.76
C PRO A 5 22.84 11.35 -10.56
N LEU A 6 23.39 12.57 -10.69
CA LEU A 6 23.36 13.57 -9.62
C LEU A 6 21.96 14.19 -9.50
N ALA A 7 21.29 14.52 -10.60
CA ALA A 7 19.90 15.01 -10.56
C ALA A 7 18.93 13.97 -9.98
N GLU A 8 19.18 12.69 -10.22
CA GLU A 8 18.41 11.59 -9.63
C GLU A 8 18.67 11.48 -8.12
N PHE A 9 19.94 11.46 -7.72
CA PHE A 9 20.32 11.39 -6.31
C PHE A 9 19.77 12.57 -5.49
N ARG A 10 19.83 13.81 -6.02
CA ARG A 10 19.22 15.01 -5.41
C ARG A 10 17.74 14.82 -5.08
N ARG A 11 17.00 14.19 -6.01
CA ARG A 11 15.58 13.88 -5.82
C ARG A 11 15.37 12.84 -4.72
N ILE A 12 16.17 11.75 -4.70
CA ILE A 12 16.07 10.72 -3.64
C ILE A 12 16.26 11.34 -2.26
N VAL A 13 17.37 12.07 -2.09
CA VAL A 13 17.80 12.61 -0.78
C VAL A 13 16.76 13.60 -0.25
N SER A 14 16.26 14.49 -1.12
CA SER A 14 15.21 15.46 -0.76
C SER A 14 13.88 14.79 -0.42
N PHE A 15 13.53 13.71 -1.14
CA PHE A 15 12.30 12.95 -0.89
C PHE A 15 12.36 12.21 0.46
N ARG A 16 13.45 11.48 0.71
CA ARG A 16 13.70 10.77 1.99
C ARG A 16 13.62 11.72 3.20
N ALA A 17 14.23 12.90 3.10
CA ALA A 17 14.17 13.90 4.18
C ALA A 17 12.74 14.36 4.50
N ARG A 18 11.84 14.43 3.50
CA ARG A 18 10.43 14.81 3.70
C ARG A 18 9.58 13.66 4.23
N GLN A 19 9.91 12.43 3.85
CA GLN A 19 9.17 11.23 4.23
C GLN A 19 9.35 10.86 5.71
N PHE A 20 10.49 11.20 6.31
CA PHE A 20 10.80 10.87 7.69
C PHE A 20 10.95 12.13 8.56
N PRO A 21 9.86 12.88 8.84
CA PRO A 21 9.92 14.15 9.58
C PRO A 21 10.55 14.00 10.97
N ARG A 22 10.34 12.85 11.65
CA ARG A 22 10.97 12.56 12.95
C ARG A 22 12.48 12.36 12.86
N GLN A 23 12.95 11.60 11.87
CA GLN A 23 14.39 11.46 11.64
C GLN A 23 14.99 12.79 11.18
N TRP A 24 14.27 13.54 10.35
CA TRP A 24 14.65 14.89 9.98
C TRP A 24 14.81 15.79 11.22
N GLU A 25 13.86 15.81 12.15
CA GLU A 25 14.01 16.60 13.37
C GLU A 25 15.14 16.09 14.27
N ALA A 26 15.26 14.78 14.47
CA ALA A 26 16.34 14.17 15.26
C ALA A 26 17.74 14.42 14.65
N SER A 27 17.84 14.55 13.33
CA SER A 27 19.11 14.80 12.62
C SER A 27 19.79 16.11 13.01
N LYS A 28 19.06 17.07 13.63
CA LYS A 28 19.66 18.30 14.16
C LYS A 28 20.81 18.03 15.13
N LYS A 29 20.67 17.00 15.98
CA LYS A 29 21.66 16.59 16.99
C LYS A 29 22.94 16.01 16.38
N LEU A 30 22.89 15.55 15.13
CA LEU A 30 24.05 15.01 14.42
C LEU A 30 24.97 16.11 13.85
N LEU A 31 24.50 17.36 13.85
CA LEU A 31 25.29 18.50 13.42
C LEU A 31 25.92 19.29 14.58
N GLU A 32 25.75 18.82 15.81
CA GLU A 32 26.35 19.43 16.99
C GLU A 32 27.87 19.16 17.01
N GLU A 33 28.66 20.12 17.47
CA GLU A 33 30.14 20.07 17.41
C GLU A 33 30.72 18.80 18.07
N ALA A 34 30.10 18.32 19.15
CA ALA A 34 30.52 17.11 19.86
C ALA A 34 30.29 15.80 19.08
N THR A 35 29.29 15.77 18.18
CA THR A 35 28.89 14.57 17.43
C THR A 35 29.21 14.67 15.94
N PHE A 36 29.66 15.83 15.49
CA PHE A 36 29.90 16.10 14.08
C PHE A 36 31.00 15.23 13.45
N PRO A 37 32.20 15.07 14.07
CA PRO A 37 33.25 14.24 13.49
C PRO A 37 32.84 12.77 13.35
N SER A 38 32.13 12.22 14.34
CA SER A 38 31.63 10.84 14.28
C SER A 38 30.50 10.68 13.28
N THR A 39 29.66 11.70 13.09
CA THR A 39 28.63 11.72 12.04
C THR A 39 29.25 11.67 10.64
N ILE A 40 30.32 12.45 10.39
CA ILE A 40 31.02 12.44 9.11
C ILE A 40 31.67 11.08 8.84
N ALA A 41 32.35 10.49 9.84
CA ALA A 41 32.92 9.15 9.71
C ALA A 41 31.85 8.10 9.35
N ARG A 42 30.69 8.14 10.03
CA ARG A 42 29.56 7.24 9.74
C ARG A 42 28.95 7.48 8.35
N LEU A 43 28.92 8.72 7.87
CA LEU A 43 28.51 9.03 6.50
C LEU A 43 29.51 8.46 5.48
N CYS A 44 30.82 8.56 5.72
CA CYS A 44 31.83 7.92 4.87
C CYS A 44 31.62 6.42 4.79
N ASP A 45 31.51 5.74 5.94
CA ASP A 45 31.30 4.30 6.02
C ASP A 45 30.03 3.88 5.27
N ALA A 46 28.93 4.63 5.46
CA ALA A 46 27.66 4.38 4.78
C ALA A 46 27.74 4.60 3.27
N VAL A 47 28.47 5.63 2.80
CA VAL A 47 28.72 5.86 1.36
C VAL A 47 29.55 4.71 0.77
N GLN A 48 30.54 4.20 1.51
CA GLN A 48 31.37 3.07 1.07
C GLN A 48 30.57 1.76 1.00
N GLY A 49 29.71 1.50 1.98
CA GLY A 49 28.92 0.26 2.06
C GLY A 49 27.70 0.21 1.15
N LYS A 50 27.16 1.36 0.73
CA LYS A 50 25.94 1.42 -0.10
C LYS A 50 26.25 1.31 -1.59
N ASP A 51 25.36 0.65 -2.33
CA ASP A 51 25.40 0.59 -3.79
C ASP A 51 24.85 1.92 -4.36
N LEU A 52 25.76 2.77 -4.83
CA LEU A 52 25.47 4.10 -5.37
C LEU A 52 26.15 4.23 -6.74
N PRO A 53 25.60 5.04 -7.66
CA PRO A 53 26.29 5.37 -8.90
C PRO A 53 27.71 5.90 -8.61
N ALA A 54 28.71 5.39 -9.34
CA ALA A 54 30.13 5.69 -9.09
C ALA A 54 30.40 7.19 -8.92
N LEU A 55 29.83 8.02 -9.81
CA LEU A 55 29.95 9.48 -9.75
C LEU A 55 29.44 10.08 -8.43
N VAL A 56 28.30 9.60 -7.92
CA VAL A 56 27.73 10.07 -6.64
C VAL A 56 28.64 9.64 -5.48
N LYS A 57 29.07 8.38 -5.49
CA LYS A 57 29.92 7.78 -4.46
C LYS A 57 31.26 8.51 -4.35
N GLU A 58 31.96 8.67 -5.46
CA GLU A 58 33.24 9.39 -5.53
C GLU A 58 33.11 10.85 -5.11
N THR A 59 32.04 11.53 -5.55
CA THR A 59 31.79 12.93 -5.17
C THR A 59 31.58 13.07 -3.66
N LEU A 60 30.76 12.20 -3.06
CA LEU A 60 30.50 12.25 -1.61
C LEU A 60 31.75 11.92 -0.79
N LEU A 61 32.50 10.89 -1.16
CA LEU A 61 33.76 10.54 -0.46
C LEU A 61 34.77 11.68 -0.56
N CYS A 62 34.92 12.30 -1.74
CA CYS A 62 35.80 13.45 -1.91
C CYS A 62 35.38 14.65 -1.02
N LEU A 63 34.08 14.85 -0.80
CA LEU A 63 33.57 15.92 0.07
C LEU A 63 33.80 15.63 1.56
N PHE A 64 33.81 14.36 1.99
CA PHE A 64 33.91 13.99 3.40
C PHE A 64 35.34 13.64 3.86
N GLU A 65 36.17 13.11 2.97
CA GLU A 65 37.55 12.70 3.28
C GLU A 65 38.54 13.88 3.20
N ARG A 66 38.11 15.03 2.65
CA ARG A 66 38.92 16.25 2.64
C ARG A 66 38.93 16.90 4.01
N HIS A 67 40.04 16.70 4.74
CA HIS A 67 40.39 17.35 6.01
C HIS A 67 39.36 17.13 7.11
N ALA A 68 39.68 16.32 8.13
CA ALA A 68 38.83 15.99 9.28
C ALA A 68 37.97 17.17 9.78
N PRO A 69 36.72 17.30 9.30
CA PRO A 69 35.97 18.54 9.48
C PRO A 69 35.35 18.54 10.88
N GLY A 70 35.52 19.64 11.60
CA GLY A 70 35.02 19.78 12.97
C GLY A 70 33.60 20.32 13.03
N ARG A 71 33.15 21.00 11.97
CA ARG A 71 31.83 21.62 11.86
C ARG A 71 31.38 21.73 10.40
N VAL A 72 30.10 22.02 10.20
CA VAL A 72 29.46 22.13 8.86
C VAL A 72 30.18 23.12 7.94
N GLN A 73 30.70 24.22 8.48
CA GLN A 73 31.37 25.28 7.72
C GLN A 73 32.73 24.86 7.14
N ASP A 74 33.31 23.77 7.65
CA ASP A 74 34.61 23.28 7.18
C ASP A 74 34.48 22.45 5.89
N LEU A 75 33.25 22.10 5.49
CA LEU A 75 32.95 21.35 4.27
C LEU A 75 32.76 22.26 3.05
N ASP A 76 33.02 21.70 1.87
CA ASP A 76 32.70 22.35 0.60
C ASP A 76 31.17 22.44 0.41
N GLY A 77 30.63 23.60 0.74
CA GLY A 77 29.20 23.84 0.70
C GLY A 77 28.59 23.89 -0.70
N GLU A 78 29.36 24.36 -1.69
CA GLU A 78 28.91 24.35 -3.10
C GLU A 78 28.96 22.93 -3.66
N GLY A 79 29.98 22.15 -3.29
CA GLY A 79 30.06 20.72 -3.59
C GLY A 79 28.87 19.94 -3.03
N LEU A 80 28.54 20.12 -1.74
CA LEU A 80 27.37 19.50 -1.11
C LEU A 80 26.05 19.90 -1.77
N LYS A 81 25.91 21.18 -2.14
CA LYS A 81 24.72 21.68 -2.84
C LYS A 81 24.61 21.12 -4.25
N SER A 82 25.72 20.92 -4.94
CA SER A 82 25.73 20.34 -6.29
C SER A 82 25.22 18.90 -6.31
N VAL A 83 25.57 18.09 -5.29
CA VAL A 83 25.19 16.67 -5.19
C VAL A 83 23.84 16.44 -4.50
N THR A 84 23.43 17.29 -3.54
CA THR A 84 22.17 17.10 -2.79
C THR A 84 21.05 18.09 -3.15
N GLY A 85 21.38 19.21 -3.81
CA GLY A 85 20.44 20.31 -4.07
C GLY A 85 20.09 21.15 -2.84
N LEU A 86 20.74 20.89 -1.70
CA LEU A 86 20.43 21.48 -0.39
C LEU A 86 21.63 22.29 0.14
N PRO A 87 21.41 23.33 0.96
CA PRO A 87 22.50 24.01 1.65
C PRO A 87 23.18 23.08 2.67
N PRO A 88 24.43 23.33 3.07
CA PRO A 88 25.30 22.32 3.71
C PRO A 88 24.70 21.62 4.94
N ALA A 89 24.12 22.38 5.88
CA ALA A 89 23.46 21.79 7.05
C ALA A 89 22.24 20.93 6.68
N LYS A 90 21.45 21.35 5.70
CA LYS A 90 20.30 20.55 5.23
C LYS A 90 20.77 19.33 4.42
N ALA A 91 21.85 19.47 3.65
CA ALA A 91 22.47 18.40 2.89
C ALA A 91 22.92 17.27 3.83
N LEU A 92 23.70 17.58 4.86
CA LEU A 92 24.17 16.58 5.82
C LEU A 92 23.03 15.91 6.58
N ARG A 93 22.02 16.67 7.01
CA ARG A 93 20.82 16.10 7.66
C ARG A 93 20.06 15.17 6.72
N ALA A 94 19.87 15.57 5.47
CA ALA A 94 19.17 14.76 4.48
C ALA A 94 19.95 13.49 4.13
N LEU A 95 21.28 13.58 4.05
CA LEU A 95 22.17 12.42 3.88
C LEU A 95 22.12 11.51 5.11
N ALA A 96 22.13 12.04 6.33
CA ALA A 96 22.00 11.25 7.55
C ALA A 96 20.65 10.49 7.61
N VAL A 97 19.57 11.09 7.12
CA VAL A 97 18.26 10.42 6.95
C VAL A 97 18.31 9.37 5.83
N PHE A 98 18.93 9.70 4.70
CA PHE A 98 19.05 8.81 3.54
C PHE A 98 19.91 7.56 3.82
N PHE A 99 20.96 7.70 4.63
CA PHE A 99 21.84 6.62 5.07
C PHE A 99 21.41 6.00 6.41
N GLU A 100 20.25 6.40 6.94
CA GLU A 100 19.67 5.81 8.16
C GLU A 100 20.62 5.87 9.38
N LEU A 101 21.38 6.96 9.49
CA LEU A 101 22.32 7.18 10.59
C LEU A 101 21.64 7.54 11.92
N LEU A 102 20.32 7.66 11.93
CA LEU A 102 19.54 7.82 13.14
C LEU A 102 18.89 6.49 13.47
N PRO A 103 18.86 6.08 14.75
CA PRO A 103 18.03 4.96 15.14
C PRO A 103 16.60 5.26 14.69
N VAL A 104 16.00 4.32 13.95
CA VAL A 104 14.56 4.34 13.72
C VAL A 104 13.93 4.36 15.11
N ALA A 105 13.08 5.35 15.39
CA ALA A 105 12.35 5.38 16.66
C ALA A 105 11.71 4.00 16.82
N SER A 106 12.06 3.28 17.89
CA SER A 106 11.55 1.94 18.12
C SER A 106 10.03 2.04 18.16
N SER A 107 9.34 1.52 17.15
CA SER A 107 7.89 1.49 17.18
C SER A 107 7.45 0.70 18.40
N LYS A 108 6.41 1.15 19.09
CA LYS A 108 5.79 0.35 20.15
C LYS A 108 5.21 -0.97 19.64
N TRP A 109 4.99 -1.09 18.32
CA TRP A 109 4.41 -2.28 17.71
C TRP A 109 5.50 -3.25 17.26
N PRO A 110 5.42 -4.53 17.66
CA PRO A 110 6.32 -5.55 17.14
C PRO A 110 6.07 -5.78 15.65
N VAL A 111 7.12 -6.13 14.92
CA VAL A 111 7.10 -6.45 13.49
C VAL A 111 7.69 -7.83 13.31
N THR A 112 7.12 -8.64 12.42
CA THR A 112 7.64 -9.98 12.13
C THR A 112 9.06 -9.91 11.56
N HIS A 113 9.87 -10.91 11.89
CA HIS A 113 11.23 -11.06 11.34
C HIS A 113 11.30 -11.77 9.99
N LEU A 114 10.19 -12.25 9.44
CA LEU A 114 10.19 -12.99 8.17
C LEU A 114 10.62 -12.12 6.99
N SER A 115 11.45 -12.70 6.14
CA SER A 115 11.79 -12.19 4.81
C SER A 115 10.65 -12.42 3.81
N SER A 116 10.67 -11.65 2.72
CA SER A 116 9.72 -11.82 1.61
C SER A 116 9.79 -13.23 1.01
N GLU A 117 11.00 -13.83 0.94
CA GLU A 117 11.25 -15.21 0.53
C GLU A 117 10.49 -16.22 1.41
N GLU A 118 10.63 -16.12 2.73
CA GLU A 118 10.00 -17.04 3.67
C GLU A 118 8.47 -16.93 3.62
N VAL A 119 7.94 -15.72 3.42
CA VAL A 119 6.51 -15.50 3.26
C VAL A 119 6.00 -16.12 1.96
N GLU A 120 6.71 -15.94 0.85
CA GLU A 120 6.37 -16.59 -0.43
C GLU A 120 6.33 -18.12 -0.29
N GLU A 121 7.40 -18.72 0.24
CA GLU A 121 7.51 -20.17 0.43
C GLU A 121 6.38 -20.71 1.31
N ALA A 122 6.06 -20.01 2.40
CA ALA A 122 4.97 -20.38 3.28
C ALA A 122 3.62 -20.34 2.53
N VAL A 123 3.33 -19.25 1.81
CA VAL A 123 2.02 -19.01 1.19
C VAL A 123 1.77 -19.91 -0.01
N ARG A 124 2.80 -20.30 -0.78
CA ARG A 124 2.68 -21.29 -1.86
C ARG A 124 2.10 -22.62 -1.38
N ASN A 125 2.40 -23.00 -0.13
CA ASN A 125 1.94 -24.24 0.50
C ASN A 125 0.64 -24.10 1.31
N LEU A 126 0.03 -22.90 1.32
CA LEU A 126 -1.19 -22.63 2.08
C LEU A 126 -2.40 -22.50 1.15
N GLY A 127 -3.44 -23.31 1.39
CA GLY A 127 -4.74 -23.14 0.74
C GLY A 127 -5.46 -21.85 1.15
N ASN A 128 -5.29 -21.44 2.42
CA ASN A 128 -5.80 -20.18 2.96
C ASN A 128 -4.62 -19.26 3.33
N PRO A 129 -4.46 -18.08 2.69
CA PRO A 129 -3.33 -17.18 2.99
C PRO A 129 -3.30 -16.68 4.43
N PHE A 130 -4.44 -16.64 5.12
CA PHE A 130 -4.53 -16.20 6.52
C PHE A 130 -3.93 -17.19 7.51
N ASP A 131 -3.70 -18.44 7.10
CA ASP A 131 -3.03 -19.44 7.93
C ASP A 131 -1.55 -19.13 8.18
N LEU A 132 -0.99 -18.16 7.44
CA LEU A 132 0.32 -17.58 7.74
C LEU A 132 0.37 -17.02 9.17
N LEU A 133 -0.74 -16.48 9.69
CA LEU A 133 -0.82 -15.93 11.04
C LEU A 133 -0.46 -16.95 12.13
N ARG A 134 -0.68 -18.25 11.88
CA ARG A 134 -0.28 -19.34 12.79
C ARG A 134 1.22 -19.64 12.75
N ARG A 135 1.92 -19.22 11.71
CA ARG A 135 3.34 -19.55 11.47
C ARG A 135 4.29 -18.43 11.90
N ILE A 136 3.81 -17.19 12.00
CA ILE A 136 4.63 -15.99 12.23
C ILE A 136 4.70 -15.53 13.67
N ASP A 137 5.90 -15.13 14.12
CA ASP A 137 6.19 -14.61 15.45
C ASP A 137 5.25 -13.49 15.91
N VAL A 138 4.86 -12.59 15.01
CA VAL A 138 3.94 -11.49 15.28
C VAL A 138 2.75 -11.55 14.33
N ALA A 139 1.58 -11.94 14.85
CA ALA A 139 0.34 -11.91 14.07
C ALA A 139 -0.19 -10.47 14.02
N SER A 140 0.00 -9.77 12.90
CA SER A 140 -0.48 -8.40 12.73
C SER A 140 -1.18 -8.21 11.38
N VAL A 141 -2.39 -7.63 11.41
CA VAL A 141 -3.23 -7.40 10.24
C VAL A 141 -3.68 -5.94 10.17
N LEU A 142 -3.50 -5.33 9.00
CA LEU A 142 -4.12 -4.08 8.61
C LEU A 142 -5.26 -4.36 7.63
N ASP A 143 -6.49 -3.99 7.98
CA ASP A 143 -7.66 -4.07 7.10
C ASP A 143 -8.08 -2.69 6.61
N ILE A 144 -8.06 -2.49 5.29
CA ILE A 144 -8.31 -1.21 4.62
C ILE A 144 -9.68 -1.27 3.93
N GLY A 145 -10.55 -0.31 4.26
CA GLY A 145 -11.95 -0.36 3.85
C GLY A 145 -12.72 -1.40 4.67
N ALA A 146 -12.47 -1.42 5.98
CA ALA A 146 -12.94 -2.46 6.88
C ALA A 146 -14.47 -2.57 7.02
N GLY A 147 -15.19 -1.52 6.61
CA GLY A 147 -16.65 -1.48 6.55
C GLY A 147 -17.30 -1.82 7.89
N ASP A 148 -18.13 -2.85 7.88
CA ASP A 148 -18.90 -3.27 9.04
C ASP A 148 -18.08 -4.06 10.08
N LEU A 149 -16.78 -4.27 9.86
CA LEU A 149 -15.83 -5.04 10.69
C LEU A 149 -16.05 -6.56 10.71
N SER A 150 -16.96 -7.09 9.88
CA SER A 150 -17.25 -8.54 9.83
C SER A 150 -16.02 -9.40 9.54
N PHE A 151 -15.16 -8.95 8.64
CA PHE A 151 -13.89 -9.63 8.36
C PHE A 151 -12.99 -9.71 9.60
N ALA A 152 -12.83 -8.60 10.32
CA ALA A 152 -12.01 -8.55 11.53
C ALA A 152 -12.56 -9.47 12.63
N GLU A 153 -13.89 -9.55 12.76
CA GLU A 153 -14.54 -10.49 13.68
C GLU A 153 -14.27 -11.95 13.29
N GLU A 154 -14.50 -12.34 12.03
CA GLU A 154 -14.22 -13.71 11.57
C GLU A 154 -12.74 -14.07 11.75
N LEU A 155 -11.83 -13.15 11.42
CA LEU A 155 -10.38 -13.32 11.60
C LEU A 155 -10.03 -13.58 13.08
N VAL A 156 -10.58 -12.77 13.98
CA VAL A 156 -10.30 -12.89 15.41
C VAL A 156 -10.90 -14.16 16.02
N ASP A 157 -12.08 -14.58 15.54
CA ASP A 157 -12.72 -15.81 15.99
C ASP A 157 -11.98 -17.06 15.47
N LEU A 158 -11.39 -17.01 14.27
CA LEU A 158 -10.62 -18.12 13.69
C LEU A 158 -9.21 -18.30 14.27
N TYR A 159 -8.51 -17.20 14.59
CA TYR A 159 -7.09 -17.26 14.97
C TYR A 159 -6.81 -16.83 16.42
N GLY A 160 -7.69 -16.04 17.04
CA GLY A 160 -7.39 -15.35 18.30
C GLY A 160 -7.17 -16.28 19.51
N SER A 161 -7.92 -17.38 19.59
CA SER A 161 -7.79 -18.34 20.71
C SER A 161 -6.45 -19.07 20.69
N GLU A 162 -6.03 -19.56 19.53
CA GLU A 162 -4.76 -20.24 19.32
C GLU A 162 -3.57 -19.31 19.60
N LEU A 163 -3.60 -18.10 19.05
CA LEU A 163 -2.54 -17.10 19.25
C LEU A 163 -2.41 -16.72 20.73
N LYS A 164 -3.53 -16.57 21.44
CA LYS A 164 -3.53 -16.31 22.89
C LYS A 164 -2.91 -17.46 23.68
N GLN A 165 -3.25 -18.72 23.35
CA GLN A 165 -2.67 -19.90 24.01
C GLN A 165 -1.15 -19.98 23.81
N GLN A 166 -0.66 -19.59 22.63
CA GLN A 166 0.76 -19.53 22.30
C GLN A 166 1.45 -18.27 22.85
N GLN A 167 0.74 -17.39 23.56
CA GLN A 167 1.23 -16.09 24.04
C GLN A 167 1.82 -15.20 22.92
N ARG A 168 1.29 -15.32 21.70
CA ARG A 168 1.75 -14.55 20.55
C ARG A 168 0.98 -13.24 20.46
N PRO A 169 1.65 -12.11 20.16
CA PRO A 169 0.97 -10.86 19.90
C PRO A 169 0.00 -11.01 18.73
N PHE A 170 -1.24 -10.57 18.94
CA PHE A 170 -2.22 -10.46 17.87
C PHE A 170 -2.71 -9.02 17.77
N ILE A 171 -2.41 -8.37 16.65
CA ILE A 171 -2.68 -6.96 16.39
C ILE A 171 -3.59 -6.85 15.18
N VAL A 172 -4.71 -6.14 15.30
CA VAL A 172 -5.63 -5.91 14.19
C VAL A 172 -5.99 -4.42 14.16
N HIS A 173 -5.60 -3.74 13.10
CA HIS A 173 -5.97 -2.35 12.86
C HIS A 173 -6.87 -2.27 11.63
N CYS A 174 -8.00 -1.58 11.79
CA CYS A 174 -9.00 -1.42 10.75
C CYS A 174 -9.14 0.06 10.38
N LEU A 175 -9.11 0.37 9.08
CA LEU A 175 -9.27 1.71 8.53
C LEU A 175 -10.52 1.79 7.64
N ASP A 176 -11.29 2.86 7.78
CA ASP A 176 -12.38 3.15 6.86
C ASP A 176 -12.57 4.67 6.64
N ARG A 177 -12.90 5.04 5.40
CA ARG A 177 -13.20 6.44 5.01
C ARG A 177 -14.59 6.88 5.44
N LEU A 178 -15.47 5.94 5.78
CA LEU A 178 -16.80 6.24 6.29
C LEU A 178 -16.67 6.82 7.70
N ASP A 179 -17.14 8.05 7.88
CA ASP A 179 -17.34 8.62 9.23
C ASP A 179 -18.41 7.77 9.93
N PRO A 180 -18.12 7.18 11.11
CA PRO A 180 -19.10 6.43 11.90
C PRO A 180 -20.35 7.25 12.28
N ARG A 181 -20.29 8.59 12.17
CA ARG A 181 -21.39 9.52 12.45
C ARG A 181 -22.17 9.95 11.20
N SER A 182 -21.70 9.60 10.00
CA SER A 182 -22.38 9.94 8.73
C SER A 182 -23.69 9.16 8.61
N GLN A 183 -24.67 9.73 7.91
CA GLN A 183 -25.91 9.01 7.56
C GLN A 183 -25.80 8.31 6.19
N LEU A 184 -24.67 8.51 5.48
CA LEU A 184 -24.47 8.06 4.10
C LEU A 184 -23.78 6.69 3.99
N GLY A 185 -23.37 6.06 5.09
CA GLY A 185 -22.71 4.75 5.07
C GLY A 185 -23.67 3.56 5.09
N GLY A 186 -24.89 3.74 5.62
CA GLY A 186 -25.93 2.70 5.65
C GLY A 186 -25.43 1.36 6.21
N PRO A 187 -25.60 0.23 5.51
CA PRO A 187 -25.19 -1.09 6.00
C PRO A 187 -23.67 -1.32 5.99
N LEU A 188 -22.88 -0.37 5.49
CA LEU A 188 -21.42 -0.44 5.46
C LEU A 188 -20.76 0.17 6.71
N HIS A 189 -21.54 0.79 7.61
CA HIS A 189 -21.00 1.29 8.86
C HIS A 189 -20.47 0.15 9.74
N ALA A 190 -19.36 0.43 10.42
CA ALA A 190 -18.87 -0.38 11.52
C ALA A 190 -20.02 -0.69 12.50
N ASN A 191 -20.31 -1.98 12.66
CA ASN A 191 -21.39 -2.39 13.56
C ASN A 191 -20.95 -2.10 15.01
N PRO A 192 -21.74 -1.34 15.80
CA PRO A 192 -21.34 -0.95 17.16
C PRO A 192 -21.11 -2.12 18.12
N GLU A 193 -21.94 -3.16 18.05
CA GLU A 193 -21.83 -4.36 18.90
C GLU A 193 -20.54 -5.12 18.54
N ARG A 194 -20.25 -5.27 17.25
CA ARG A 194 -19.03 -5.92 16.76
C ARG A 194 -17.78 -5.14 17.15
N LEU A 195 -17.82 -3.81 17.00
CA LEU A 195 -16.73 -2.92 17.43
C LEU A 195 -16.44 -3.09 18.92
N GLN A 196 -17.49 -3.08 19.76
CA GLN A 196 -17.36 -3.28 21.20
C GLN A 196 -16.79 -4.67 21.53
N LYS A 197 -17.29 -5.73 20.88
CA LYS A 197 -16.80 -7.11 21.05
C LYS A 197 -15.30 -7.21 20.73
N LEU A 198 -14.85 -6.60 19.64
CA LEU A 198 -13.44 -6.58 19.23
C LEU A 198 -12.57 -5.80 20.22
N GLN A 199 -13.01 -4.63 20.68
CA GLN A 199 -12.29 -3.80 21.66
C GLN A 199 -12.14 -4.48 23.03
N GLN A 200 -13.09 -5.33 23.42
CA GLN A 200 -13.09 -6.03 24.71
C GLN A 200 -12.43 -7.42 24.63
N ARG A 201 -11.94 -7.84 23.46
CA ARG A 201 -11.38 -9.18 23.26
C ARG A 201 -10.02 -9.31 23.95
N GLU A 202 -9.93 -10.21 24.93
CA GLU A 202 -8.66 -10.51 25.59
C GLU A 202 -7.64 -11.12 24.63
N GLY A 203 -6.38 -10.69 24.74
CA GLY A 203 -5.28 -11.17 23.90
C GLY A 203 -5.22 -10.54 22.49
N LEU A 204 -6.10 -9.58 22.20
CA LEU A 204 -6.13 -8.83 20.95
C LEU A 204 -5.76 -7.36 21.20
N SER A 205 -4.83 -6.82 20.41
CA SER A 205 -4.62 -5.37 20.28
C SER A 205 -5.42 -4.86 19.09
N PHE A 206 -6.60 -4.30 19.35
CA PHE A 206 -7.52 -3.85 18.31
C PHE A 206 -7.67 -2.33 18.27
N SER A 207 -7.66 -1.75 17.07
CA SER A 207 -8.06 -0.35 16.84
C SER A 207 -8.85 -0.21 15.55
N PHE A 208 -9.89 0.63 15.57
CA PHE A 208 -10.66 1.02 14.39
C PHE A 208 -10.57 2.54 14.21
N PHE A 209 -10.23 2.97 13.00
CA PHE A 209 -10.13 4.37 12.61
C PHE A 209 -11.13 4.63 11.47
N GLY A 210 -12.31 5.12 11.83
CA GLY A 210 -13.30 5.65 10.88
C GLY A 210 -13.03 7.12 10.56
N ASP A 211 -13.63 7.63 9.48
CA ASP A 211 -13.32 8.96 8.90
C ASP A 211 -11.83 9.13 8.56
N GLN A 212 -11.16 8.04 8.17
CA GLN A 212 -9.73 8.02 7.91
C GLN A 212 -9.48 7.70 6.44
N ASP A 213 -8.86 8.64 5.71
CA ASP A 213 -8.35 8.34 4.38
C ASP A 213 -7.20 7.34 4.46
N MET A 214 -7.34 6.22 3.76
CA MET A 214 -6.33 5.16 3.73
C MET A 214 -5.00 5.60 3.11
N PHE A 215 -4.99 6.71 2.37
CA PHE A 215 -3.78 7.29 1.79
C PHE A 215 -3.19 8.45 2.62
N ASP A 216 -3.90 8.94 3.64
CA ASP A 216 -3.44 10.02 4.53
C ASP A 216 -3.16 9.50 5.96
N LEU A 217 -2.18 8.60 6.06
CA LEU A 217 -1.87 7.90 7.32
C LEU A 217 -0.87 8.66 8.22
N GLY A 218 -0.39 9.83 7.78
CA GLY A 218 0.72 10.54 8.42
C GLY A 218 0.46 10.85 9.89
N SER A 219 -0.75 11.33 10.21
CA SER A 219 -1.13 11.68 11.60
C SER A 219 -1.20 10.44 12.51
N LEU A 220 -1.64 9.29 11.98
CA LEU A 220 -1.72 8.03 12.72
C LEU A 220 -0.32 7.43 12.94
N ASP A 221 0.55 7.51 11.93
CA ASP A 221 1.95 7.10 12.05
C ASP A 221 2.70 7.99 13.06
N GLU A 222 2.47 9.31 13.01
CA GLU A 222 3.05 10.29 13.95
C GLU A 222 2.59 10.10 15.40
N GLN A 223 1.43 9.49 15.61
CA GLN A 223 0.94 9.13 16.94
C GLN A 223 1.27 7.68 17.32
N GLU A 224 2.01 6.97 16.46
CA GLU A 224 2.32 5.55 16.59
C GLU A 224 1.06 4.68 16.74
N LEU A 225 -0.08 5.12 16.22
CA LEU A 225 -1.34 4.36 16.32
C LEU A 225 -1.34 3.15 15.39
N LEU A 226 -0.50 3.17 14.34
CA LEU A 226 -0.33 2.08 13.40
C LEU A 226 1.04 1.41 13.57
N ALA A 227 1.09 0.09 13.34
CA ALA A 227 2.35 -0.60 13.15
C ALA A 227 3.03 -0.11 11.86
N PRO A 228 4.37 0.01 11.84
CA PRO A 228 5.10 0.48 10.67
C PRO A 228 4.93 -0.50 9.49
N ARG A 229 4.88 -1.80 9.78
CA ARG A 229 4.58 -2.87 8.83
C ARG A 229 3.86 -4.01 9.55
N TYR A 230 2.90 -4.61 8.85
CA TYR A 230 2.06 -5.69 9.32
C TYR A 230 2.46 -6.97 8.61
N ALA A 231 2.25 -8.11 9.28
CA ALA A 231 2.39 -9.39 8.62
C ALA A 231 1.45 -9.50 7.42
N MET A 232 0.20 -9.02 7.57
CA MET A 232 -0.77 -8.96 6.48
C MET A 232 -1.38 -7.58 6.32
N SER A 233 -1.51 -7.12 5.08
CA SER A 233 -2.38 -6.00 4.70
C SER A 233 -3.51 -6.51 3.81
N THR A 234 -4.73 -6.06 4.06
CA THR A 234 -5.92 -6.57 3.40
C THR A 234 -6.83 -5.46 2.93
N CYS A 235 -7.56 -5.71 1.85
CA CYS A 235 -8.65 -4.86 1.42
C CYS A 235 -9.74 -5.72 0.77
N TRP A 236 -10.92 -5.70 1.35
CA TRP A 236 -12.08 -6.46 0.88
C TRP A 236 -13.01 -5.57 0.06
N ALA A 237 -13.45 -6.07 -1.09
CA ALA A 237 -14.31 -5.35 -2.03
C ALA A 237 -13.77 -3.93 -2.34
N PRO A 238 -12.54 -3.81 -2.87
CA PRO A 238 -11.97 -2.51 -3.23
C PRO A 238 -12.95 -1.72 -4.10
N ALA A 239 -13.20 -0.47 -3.75
CA ALA A 239 -14.33 0.28 -4.28
C ALA A 239 -14.22 0.58 -5.79
N THR A 240 -15.25 0.21 -6.55
CA THR A 240 -15.59 0.85 -7.82
C THR A 240 -16.34 2.16 -7.55
N PRO A 241 -15.97 3.29 -8.19
CA PRO A 241 -14.96 3.44 -9.24
C PRO A 241 -13.54 3.76 -8.76
N THR A 242 -13.32 3.98 -7.46
CA THR A 242 -12.06 4.51 -6.91
C THR A 242 -10.78 3.83 -7.40
N PHE A 243 -10.79 2.50 -7.55
CA PHE A 243 -9.64 1.72 -8.02
C PHE A 243 -9.82 1.13 -9.42
N ALA A 244 -10.95 1.41 -10.07
CA ALA A 244 -11.35 0.80 -11.34
C ALA A 244 -10.99 1.64 -12.58
N TYR A 245 -10.27 2.75 -12.37
CA TYR A 245 -9.79 3.63 -13.43
C TYR A 245 -8.37 4.05 -13.10
N GLU A 246 -7.47 3.91 -14.07
CA GLU A 246 -6.07 4.31 -13.93
C GLU A 246 -5.87 5.77 -14.42
N PRO A 247 -5.73 6.76 -13.52
CA PRO A 247 -5.70 8.17 -13.91
C PRO A 247 -4.46 8.60 -14.69
N THR A 248 -3.38 7.80 -14.66
CA THR A 248 -2.17 8.03 -15.47
C THR A 248 -2.30 7.52 -16.89
N ARG A 249 -3.30 6.68 -17.17
CA ARG A 249 -3.56 6.04 -18.48
C ARG A 249 -4.83 6.55 -19.14
N LEU A 250 -5.84 6.90 -18.35
CA LEU A 250 -7.14 7.35 -18.80
C LEU A 250 -7.32 8.84 -18.50
N SER A 251 -7.68 9.62 -19.50
CA SER A 251 -7.99 11.03 -19.37
C SER A 251 -9.21 11.28 -18.48
N GLU A 252 -9.20 12.41 -17.76
CA GLU A 252 -10.29 12.80 -16.85
C GLU A 252 -11.66 12.87 -17.56
N ALA A 253 -11.68 13.39 -18.79
CA ALA A 253 -12.90 13.48 -19.59
C ALA A 253 -13.47 12.08 -19.92
N LEU A 254 -12.61 11.12 -20.26
CA LEU A 254 -12.99 9.75 -20.56
C LEU A 254 -13.54 9.05 -19.30
N ILE A 255 -12.84 9.17 -18.18
CA ILE A 255 -13.29 8.65 -16.88
C ILE A 255 -14.67 9.23 -16.52
N LEU A 256 -14.85 10.54 -16.63
CA LEU A 256 -16.12 11.20 -16.32
C LEU A 256 -17.27 10.70 -17.21
N ASN A 257 -17.01 10.50 -18.51
CA ASN A 257 -17.98 9.96 -19.44
C ASN A 257 -18.34 8.51 -19.11
N GLU A 258 -17.35 7.68 -18.77
CA GLU A 258 -17.56 6.29 -18.36
C GLU A 258 -18.34 6.20 -17.05
N LEU A 259 -18.07 7.05 -16.07
CA LEU A 259 -18.84 7.13 -14.83
C LEU A 259 -20.30 7.49 -15.10
N LYS A 260 -20.55 8.50 -15.95
CA LYS A 260 -21.92 8.87 -16.33
C LYS A 260 -22.64 7.76 -17.08
N ARG A 261 -21.93 7.03 -17.96
CA ARG A 261 -22.47 5.92 -18.74
C ARG A 261 -22.80 4.71 -17.86
N THR A 262 -21.93 4.35 -16.93
CA THR A 262 -22.02 3.11 -16.15
C THR A 262 -22.75 3.27 -14.82
N LYS A 263 -22.57 4.41 -14.13
CA LYS A 263 -23.17 4.68 -12.82
C LYS A 263 -24.39 5.60 -12.89
N GLY A 264 -24.51 6.40 -13.96
CA GLY A 264 -25.60 7.35 -14.18
C GLY A 264 -25.18 8.79 -13.93
N ALA A 265 -26.09 9.74 -14.11
CA ALA A 265 -25.81 11.16 -13.88
C ALA A 265 -25.60 11.43 -12.39
N PHE A 266 -24.55 12.16 -12.02
CA PHE A 266 -24.23 12.45 -10.63
C PHE A 266 -23.82 13.91 -10.41
N HIS A 267 -24.06 14.41 -9.21
CA HIS A 267 -23.65 15.75 -8.78
C HIS A 267 -23.52 15.82 -7.26
N ARG A 268 -22.77 16.82 -6.77
CA ARG A 268 -22.67 17.08 -5.33
C ARG A 268 -23.95 17.78 -4.85
N THR A 269 -24.44 17.36 -3.70
CA THR A 269 -25.62 17.92 -3.02
C THR A 269 -25.37 17.96 -1.51
N ARG A 270 -26.39 18.36 -0.75
CA ARG A 270 -26.40 18.27 0.71
C ARG A 270 -27.53 17.35 1.18
N PHE A 271 -27.22 16.51 2.16
CA PHE A 271 -28.20 15.69 2.87
C PHE A 271 -28.16 16.08 4.34
N GLY A 272 -29.21 16.74 4.84
CA GLY A 272 -29.19 17.35 6.17
C GLY A 272 -28.05 18.36 6.31
N LYS A 273 -27.06 18.04 7.15
CA LYS A 273 -25.88 18.89 7.42
C LYS A 273 -24.59 18.42 6.74
N GLU A 274 -24.60 17.27 6.07
CA GLU A 274 -23.43 16.69 5.42
C GLU A 274 -23.45 16.87 3.89
N GLN A 275 -22.27 16.88 3.28
CA GLN A 275 -22.11 16.85 1.83
C GLN A 275 -22.40 15.43 1.33
N ALA A 276 -23.08 15.32 0.21
CA ALA A 276 -23.42 14.03 -0.39
C ALA A 276 -23.18 14.06 -1.90
N LEU A 277 -22.97 12.88 -2.47
CA LEU A 277 -23.02 12.64 -3.90
C LEU A 277 -24.39 12.06 -4.24
N GLU A 278 -25.20 12.80 -5.00
CA GLU A 278 -26.44 12.25 -5.58
C GLU A 278 -26.11 11.59 -6.91
N VAL A 279 -26.49 10.31 -7.05
CA VAL A 279 -26.37 9.53 -8.29
C VAL A 279 -27.78 9.13 -8.73
N ARG A 280 -28.12 9.48 -9.96
CA ARG A 280 -29.39 9.12 -10.61
C ARG A 280 -29.20 7.85 -11.41
N HIS A 281 -29.76 6.75 -10.91
CA HIS A 281 -29.66 5.43 -11.52
C HIS A 281 -31.03 4.77 -11.59
N ALA A 282 -31.42 4.27 -12.77
CA ALA A 282 -32.70 3.58 -13.00
C ALA A 282 -33.94 4.32 -12.43
N GLY A 283 -33.98 5.65 -12.54
CA GLY A 283 -35.09 6.48 -12.05
C GLY A 283 -35.10 6.76 -10.54
N ARG A 284 -34.08 6.30 -9.79
CA ARG A 284 -33.91 6.58 -8.36
C ARG A 284 -32.74 7.52 -8.11
N ALA A 285 -32.86 8.37 -7.11
CA ALA A 285 -31.76 9.16 -6.57
C ALA A 285 -31.14 8.40 -5.38
N LEU A 286 -29.89 7.99 -5.53
CA LEU A 286 -29.10 7.35 -4.49
C LEU A 286 -28.11 8.37 -3.92
N LEU A 287 -27.94 8.37 -2.60
CA LEU A 287 -27.00 9.24 -1.92
C LEU A 287 -25.80 8.44 -1.42
N PHE A 288 -24.61 8.99 -1.62
CA PHE A 288 -23.35 8.41 -1.18
C PHE A 288 -22.48 9.47 -0.52
N PRO A 289 -21.45 9.08 0.24
CA PRO A 289 -20.40 10.00 0.66
C PRO A 289 -19.80 10.74 -0.55
N PRO A 290 -19.37 12.01 -0.38
CA PRO A 290 -18.94 12.87 -1.49
C PRO A 290 -17.68 12.34 -2.21
N TRP A 291 -16.90 11.52 -1.51
CA TRP A 291 -15.69 10.88 -2.01
C TRP A 291 -15.94 9.58 -2.77
N LYS A 292 -17.18 9.07 -2.84
CA LYS A 292 -17.49 7.75 -3.43
C LYS A 292 -16.98 7.60 -4.87
N PHE A 293 -16.95 8.69 -5.64
CA PHE A 293 -16.47 8.70 -7.04
C PHE A 293 -15.08 9.34 -7.21
N GLU A 294 -14.34 9.56 -6.12
CA GLU A 294 -12.93 9.96 -6.23
C GLU A 294 -12.13 8.82 -6.84
N ILE A 295 -11.33 9.16 -7.84
CA ILE A 295 -10.49 8.22 -8.59
C ILE A 295 -9.07 8.31 -8.08
N VAL A 296 -8.54 7.18 -7.62
CA VAL A 296 -7.16 7.06 -7.13
C VAL A 296 -6.38 6.09 -8.01
N GLY A 297 -7.03 4.99 -8.39
CA GLY A 297 -6.51 4.00 -9.32
C GLY A 297 -5.79 2.81 -8.68
N PRO A 298 -5.59 1.73 -9.46
CA PRO A 298 -5.15 0.42 -8.96
C PRO A 298 -3.74 0.45 -8.38
N LEU A 299 -2.83 1.24 -8.97
CA LEU A 299 -1.43 1.30 -8.55
C LEU A 299 -1.27 1.87 -7.13
N ALA A 300 -2.09 2.85 -6.77
CA ALA A 300 -2.04 3.44 -5.43
C ALA A 300 -2.42 2.42 -4.35
N LEU A 301 -3.47 1.61 -4.60
CA LEU A 301 -3.88 0.54 -3.71
C LEU A 301 -2.78 -0.52 -3.54
N LEU A 302 -2.20 -0.97 -4.66
CA LEU A 302 -1.07 -1.91 -4.64
C LEU A 302 0.13 -1.34 -3.86
N SER A 303 0.45 -0.07 -4.05
CA SER A 303 1.54 0.62 -3.35
C SER A 303 1.30 0.73 -1.85
N LEU A 304 0.08 1.08 -1.44
CA LEU A 304 -0.31 1.13 -0.03
C LEU A 304 -0.17 -0.24 0.62
N LEU A 305 -0.71 -1.28 -0.02
CA LEU A 305 -0.64 -2.65 0.50
C LEU A 305 0.80 -3.14 0.63
N ALA A 306 1.64 -2.94 -0.39
CA ALA A 306 3.04 -3.36 -0.39
C ALA A 306 3.86 -2.66 0.69
N ARG A 307 3.60 -1.37 0.95
CA ARG A 307 4.28 -0.60 2.00
C ARG A 307 3.89 -1.05 3.41
N ARG A 308 2.67 -1.56 3.58
CA ARG A 308 2.12 -1.90 4.90
C ARG A 308 2.16 -3.38 5.22
N GLY A 309 2.29 -4.27 4.24
CA GLY A 309 2.23 -5.73 4.45
C GLY A 309 3.52 -6.45 4.06
N PHE A 310 3.75 -7.62 4.67
CA PHE A 310 4.62 -8.66 4.11
C PHE A 310 3.85 -9.62 3.21
N LEU A 311 2.56 -9.81 3.50
CA LEU A 311 1.59 -10.49 2.65
C LEU A 311 0.41 -9.55 2.41
N CYS A 312 -0.05 -9.44 1.17
CA CYS A 312 -1.21 -8.63 0.82
C CYS A 312 -2.33 -9.52 0.30
N VAL A 313 -3.56 -9.29 0.77
CA VAL A 313 -4.75 -10.02 0.30
C VAL A 313 -5.83 -9.04 -0.12
N LEU A 314 -6.18 -9.08 -1.39
CA LEU A 314 -7.35 -8.40 -1.94
C LEU A 314 -8.45 -9.45 -2.13
N GLY A 315 -9.56 -9.28 -1.43
CA GLY A 315 -10.67 -10.24 -1.45
C GLY A 315 -11.93 -9.66 -2.06
N SER A 316 -12.73 -10.49 -2.73
CA SER A 316 -13.97 -10.07 -3.41
C SER A 316 -13.78 -8.88 -4.35
N VAL A 317 -12.71 -8.92 -5.13
CA VAL A 317 -12.39 -7.90 -6.13
C VAL A 317 -13.35 -8.07 -7.31
N ASP A 318 -14.12 -7.03 -7.63
CA ASP A 318 -14.99 -7.04 -8.81
C ASP A 318 -14.18 -7.13 -10.11
N ALA A 319 -14.83 -7.51 -11.20
CA ALA A 319 -14.15 -7.74 -12.47
C ALA A 319 -13.44 -6.48 -13.00
N GLN A 320 -14.03 -5.29 -12.83
CA GLN A 320 -13.45 -4.06 -13.36
C GLN A 320 -12.17 -3.69 -12.61
N VAL A 321 -12.21 -3.69 -11.27
CA VAL A 321 -11.02 -3.43 -10.45
C VAL A 321 -9.96 -4.52 -10.66
N PHE A 322 -10.37 -5.79 -10.80
CA PHE A 322 -9.45 -6.90 -10.99
C PHE A 322 -8.60 -6.75 -12.25
N TRP A 323 -9.18 -6.47 -13.41
CA TRP A 323 -8.42 -6.33 -14.65
C TRP A 323 -7.52 -5.10 -14.65
N GLU A 324 -7.94 -4.00 -14.02
CA GLU A 324 -7.11 -2.81 -13.82
C GLU A 324 -5.93 -3.07 -12.87
N LEU A 325 -6.12 -3.85 -11.80
CA LEU A 325 -5.03 -4.33 -10.96
C LEU A 325 -4.07 -5.22 -11.75
N LEU A 326 -4.59 -6.18 -12.51
CA LEU A 326 -3.78 -7.11 -13.29
C LEU A 326 -2.90 -6.38 -14.32
N ALA A 327 -3.43 -5.35 -14.97
CA ALA A 327 -2.68 -4.49 -15.89
C ALA A 327 -1.47 -3.81 -15.22
N GLN A 328 -1.50 -3.55 -13.91
CA GLN A 328 -0.35 -3.01 -13.18
C GLN A 328 0.71 -4.06 -12.86
N LEU A 329 0.29 -5.32 -12.68
CA LEU A 329 1.14 -6.43 -12.24
C LEU A 329 1.92 -7.07 -13.39
N LEU A 330 1.48 -6.90 -14.65
CA LEU A 330 2.09 -7.52 -15.83
C LEU A 330 3.10 -6.60 -16.53
N GLU A 331 4.20 -7.16 -17.02
CA GLU A 331 5.32 -6.39 -17.59
C GLU A 331 5.01 -5.77 -18.96
N ASP A 332 4.27 -6.48 -19.83
CA ASP A 332 4.04 -6.05 -21.21
C ASP A 332 3.15 -4.79 -21.27
N PRO A 333 3.64 -3.67 -21.86
CA PRO A 333 2.88 -2.44 -22.01
C PRO A 333 1.54 -2.61 -22.74
N ARG A 334 1.37 -3.66 -23.56
CA ARG A 334 0.11 -3.95 -24.26
C ARG A 334 -1.08 -4.07 -23.33
N TYR A 335 -0.87 -4.51 -22.09
CA TYR A 335 -1.93 -4.68 -21.09
C TYR A 335 -2.44 -3.34 -20.56
N ARG A 336 -1.79 -2.22 -20.89
CA ARG A 336 -2.13 -0.86 -20.47
C ARG A 336 -2.29 0.06 -21.68
N PRO A 337 -3.25 -0.20 -22.59
CA PRO A 337 -3.46 0.67 -23.74
C PRO A 337 -3.88 2.08 -23.28
N PRO A 338 -3.34 3.15 -23.88
CA PRO A 338 -3.65 4.52 -23.51
C PRO A 338 -5.11 4.85 -23.83
N ASP A 339 -5.78 5.57 -22.93
CA ASP A 339 -7.15 6.07 -23.10
C ASP A 339 -8.20 5.01 -23.54
N GLN A 340 -7.99 3.75 -23.15
CA GLN A 340 -8.91 2.65 -23.47
C GLN A 340 -9.41 1.96 -22.18
N PRO A 341 -10.62 2.27 -21.69
CA PRO A 341 -11.19 1.61 -20.52
C PRO A 341 -11.43 0.13 -20.83
N PHE A 342 -11.28 -0.75 -19.83
CA PHE A 342 -11.55 -2.17 -20.05
C PHE A 342 -13.05 -2.46 -20.11
N ASP A 343 -13.43 -3.28 -21.09
CA ASP A 343 -14.80 -3.79 -21.27
C ASP A 343 -14.77 -5.25 -21.73
N SER A 344 -15.93 -5.90 -21.77
CA SER A 344 -16.04 -7.31 -22.16
C SER A 344 -15.62 -7.60 -23.60
N ILE A 345 -15.56 -6.58 -24.47
CA ILE A 345 -15.20 -6.72 -25.89
C ILE A 345 -13.68 -6.61 -26.08
N ASN A 346 -13.03 -5.72 -25.34
CA ASN A 346 -11.61 -5.43 -25.50
C ASN A 346 -10.70 -6.26 -24.58
N LEU A 347 -11.20 -6.73 -23.42
CA LEU A 347 -10.44 -7.55 -22.49
C LEU A 347 -9.80 -8.79 -23.15
N PRO A 348 -10.52 -9.62 -23.93
CA PRO A 348 -9.91 -10.78 -24.60
C PRO A 348 -8.80 -10.38 -25.58
N LYS A 349 -8.93 -9.22 -26.24
CA LYS A 349 -7.97 -8.73 -27.23
C LYS A 349 -6.70 -8.20 -26.57
N ILE A 350 -6.84 -7.51 -25.44
CA ILE A 350 -5.74 -6.89 -24.69
C ILE A 350 -4.94 -7.94 -23.94
N PHE A 351 -5.64 -8.83 -23.22
CA PHE A 351 -5.01 -9.80 -22.32
C PHE A 351 -4.73 -11.16 -22.98
N GLY A 352 -5.40 -11.49 -24.09
CA GLY A 352 -5.14 -12.70 -24.87
C GLY A 352 -5.23 -13.98 -24.04
N GLU A 353 -4.18 -14.79 -24.06
CA GLU A 353 -4.10 -16.04 -23.29
C GLU A 353 -4.29 -15.83 -21.79
N VAL A 354 -3.80 -14.73 -21.23
CA VAL A 354 -4.02 -14.39 -19.81
C VAL A 354 -5.52 -14.29 -19.51
N TYR A 355 -6.28 -13.66 -20.40
CA TYR A 355 -7.74 -13.58 -20.26
C TYR A 355 -8.37 -14.97 -20.30
N HIS A 356 -8.02 -15.79 -21.28
CA HIS A 356 -8.64 -17.11 -21.47
C HIS A 356 -8.33 -18.06 -20.32
N THR A 357 -7.09 -18.08 -19.84
CA THR A 357 -6.67 -18.91 -18.69
C THR A 357 -7.41 -18.49 -17.42
N LEU A 358 -7.44 -17.19 -17.12
CA LEU A 358 -8.11 -16.71 -15.90
C LEU A 358 -9.63 -16.84 -15.99
N ALA A 359 -10.24 -16.47 -17.12
CA ALA A 359 -11.69 -16.59 -17.30
C ALA A 359 -12.18 -18.05 -17.27
N GLY A 360 -11.32 -19.01 -17.65
CA GLY A 360 -11.57 -20.44 -17.57
C GLY A 360 -11.28 -21.06 -16.19
N LEU A 361 -10.71 -20.30 -15.24
CA LEU A 361 -10.37 -20.81 -13.91
C LEU A 361 -11.65 -21.18 -13.14
N PRO A 362 -11.81 -22.45 -12.68
CA PRO A 362 -12.98 -22.86 -11.91
C PRO A 362 -13.09 -22.11 -10.57
N ILE A 363 -14.31 -21.93 -10.07
CA ILE A 363 -14.53 -21.32 -8.76
C ILE A 363 -13.88 -22.18 -7.68
N GLY A 364 -13.11 -21.56 -6.79
CA GLY A 364 -12.35 -22.23 -5.73
C GLY A 364 -10.92 -22.59 -6.14
N GLU A 365 -10.58 -22.52 -7.43
CA GLU A 365 -9.23 -22.78 -7.92
C GLU A 365 -8.35 -21.52 -7.89
N SER A 366 -7.04 -21.75 -7.97
CA SER A 366 -6.02 -20.70 -7.97
C SER A 366 -4.90 -21.01 -8.96
N ILE A 367 -4.21 -19.96 -9.39
CA ILE A 367 -3.06 -20.04 -10.31
C ILE A 367 -1.99 -19.02 -9.89
N ASP A 368 -0.71 -19.40 -10.00
CA ASP A 368 0.40 -18.44 -9.91
C ASP A 368 0.43 -17.64 -11.22
N LEU A 369 0.31 -16.32 -11.12
CA LEU A 369 0.26 -15.47 -12.30
C LEU A 369 1.56 -15.55 -13.13
N ALA A 370 2.70 -15.86 -12.50
CA ALA A 370 3.97 -16.04 -13.19
C ALA A 370 3.98 -17.25 -14.15
N GLU A 371 3.06 -18.21 -13.98
CA GLU A 371 2.89 -19.35 -14.89
C GLU A 371 2.22 -18.93 -16.21
N VAL A 372 1.50 -17.80 -16.21
CA VAL A 372 0.67 -17.35 -17.35
C VAL A 372 1.28 -16.15 -18.06
N ALA A 373 1.96 -15.25 -17.32
CA ALA A 373 2.59 -14.07 -17.89
C ALA A 373 3.75 -13.54 -17.04
N VAL A 374 4.63 -12.78 -17.68
CA VAL A 374 5.77 -12.14 -17.01
C VAL A 374 5.27 -11.03 -16.08
N LEU A 375 5.60 -11.17 -14.80
CA LEU A 375 5.33 -10.16 -13.78
C LEU A 375 6.23 -8.94 -13.98
N ARG A 376 5.65 -7.77 -13.74
CA ARG A 376 6.35 -6.51 -13.84
C ARG A 376 7.40 -6.38 -12.75
N ARG A 377 8.59 -5.86 -13.08
CA ARG A 377 9.70 -5.77 -12.09
C ARG A 377 9.89 -4.39 -11.45
N HIS A 378 9.38 -3.32 -12.08
CA HIS A 378 9.60 -1.95 -11.62
C HIS A 378 8.37 -1.06 -11.86
N TYR A 379 7.44 -1.00 -10.90
CA TYR A 379 6.18 -0.24 -11.09
C TYR A 379 5.61 0.44 -9.86
N LEU A 380 6.01 0.02 -8.66
CA LEU A 380 5.78 0.84 -7.47
C LEU A 380 6.69 2.09 -7.46
N ARG A 381 7.62 2.16 -8.42
CA ARG A 381 8.35 3.36 -8.84
C ARG A 381 7.50 4.18 -9.80
N SER A 382 7.13 5.38 -9.40
CA SER A 382 6.84 6.44 -10.37
C SER A 382 8.14 6.76 -11.10
N ASP A 383 8.12 7.00 -12.42
CA ASP A 383 9.30 7.45 -13.22
C ASP A 383 9.96 8.75 -12.67
N SER A 384 9.33 9.37 -11.67
CA SER A 384 9.80 10.55 -10.96
C SER A 384 10.37 10.28 -9.56
N SER A 385 10.29 9.05 -9.05
CA SER A 385 10.66 8.67 -7.67
C SER A 385 11.73 7.58 -7.67
N PRO A 386 12.99 7.95 -7.46
CA PRO A 386 14.10 7.02 -7.43
C PRO A 386 14.05 6.08 -6.21
N SER A 387 14.73 4.94 -6.33
CA SER A 387 14.70 3.80 -5.40
C SER A 387 14.87 4.19 -3.94
N ILE A 388 13.89 3.87 -3.12
CA ILE A 388 13.93 4.03 -1.67
C ILE A 388 14.24 2.65 -1.11
N ASP A 389 15.42 2.48 -0.51
CA ASP A 389 15.72 1.24 0.22
C ASP A 389 14.58 0.94 1.20
N GLY A 390 14.05 -0.27 1.12
CA GLY A 390 13.03 -0.80 2.03
C GLY A 390 11.57 -0.70 1.55
N ILE A 391 11.25 -0.01 0.44
CA ILE A 391 9.92 -0.12 -0.17
C ILE A 391 9.98 -1.16 -1.29
N PRO A 392 9.14 -2.21 -1.25
CA PRO A 392 9.04 -3.16 -2.35
C PRO A 392 8.75 -2.45 -3.67
N ASP A 393 9.61 -2.66 -4.67
CA ASP A 393 9.47 -2.02 -5.99
C ASP A 393 8.55 -2.81 -6.95
N HIS A 394 8.25 -4.04 -6.57
CA HIS A 394 7.38 -4.98 -7.27
C HIS A 394 6.84 -6.04 -6.30
N PHE A 395 5.99 -6.93 -6.81
CA PHE A 395 5.56 -8.13 -6.12
C PHE A 395 6.31 -9.32 -6.71
N ARG A 396 6.98 -10.09 -5.85
CA ARG A 396 7.74 -11.29 -6.23
C ARG A 396 6.83 -12.48 -6.54
N TYR A 397 5.66 -12.51 -5.89
CA TYR A 397 4.67 -13.57 -6.05
C TYR A 397 3.26 -13.00 -6.10
N VAL A 398 2.47 -13.51 -7.04
CA VAL A 398 1.08 -13.12 -7.27
C VAL A 398 0.27 -14.38 -7.54
N ARG A 399 -0.64 -14.72 -6.62
CA ARG A 399 -1.61 -15.80 -6.83
C ARG A 399 -2.98 -15.22 -7.08
N ILE A 400 -3.58 -15.62 -8.19
CA ILE A 400 -4.96 -15.29 -8.55
C ILE A 400 -5.83 -16.46 -8.17
N SER A 401 -6.95 -16.21 -7.52
CA SER A 401 -7.92 -17.25 -7.16
C SER A 401 -9.33 -16.80 -7.53
N ARG A 402 -10.16 -17.74 -7.98
CA ARG A 402 -11.52 -17.45 -8.44
C ARG A 402 -12.54 -17.65 -7.32
N GLY A 403 -13.32 -16.62 -7.02
CA GLY A 403 -14.39 -16.66 -6.02
C GLY A 403 -14.30 -15.54 -4.98
N ALA A 404 -15.36 -15.40 -4.19
CA ALA A 404 -15.47 -14.37 -3.14
C ALA A 404 -14.85 -14.78 -1.82
N THR A 405 -14.83 -16.09 -1.54
CA THR A 405 -14.39 -16.67 -0.27
C THR A 405 -13.74 -18.03 -0.51
N PHE A 406 -12.76 -18.38 0.32
CA PHE A 406 -12.13 -19.71 0.33
C PHE A 406 -12.55 -20.47 1.59
N LEU A 407 -12.51 -21.79 1.52
CA LEU A 407 -12.83 -22.63 2.66
C LEU A 407 -11.89 -22.30 3.82
N GLY A 408 -12.46 -22.01 5.00
CA GLY A 408 -11.71 -21.65 6.20
C GLY A 408 -11.11 -20.24 6.21
N ALA A 409 -11.28 -19.45 5.15
CA ALA A 409 -10.79 -18.07 5.11
C ALA A 409 -11.81 -17.10 5.75
N PRO A 410 -11.35 -16.16 6.61
CA PRO A 410 -12.18 -15.05 7.06
C PRO A 410 -12.58 -14.18 5.88
N ALA A 411 -13.79 -13.64 5.91
CA ALA A 411 -14.32 -12.80 4.84
C ALA A 411 -15.23 -11.69 5.36
N SER A 412 -15.37 -10.60 4.59
CA SER A 412 -16.32 -9.54 4.92
C SER A 412 -17.76 -9.94 4.57
N SER A 413 -18.74 -9.27 5.18
CA SER A 413 -20.16 -9.46 4.89
C SER A 413 -20.50 -9.11 3.44
N THR A 414 -19.80 -8.13 2.86
CA THR A 414 -19.84 -7.83 1.43
C THR A 414 -19.37 -9.01 0.59
N ALA A 415 -18.25 -9.65 0.96
CA ALA A 415 -17.76 -10.85 0.29
C ALA A 415 -18.79 -12.00 0.32
N ARG A 416 -19.44 -12.21 1.47
CA ARG A 416 -20.48 -13.24 1.63
C ARG A 416 -21.71 -12.97 0.75
N LYS A 417 -22.05 -11.71 0.50
CA LYS A 417 -23.20 -11.33 -0.34
C LYS A 417 -22.99 -11.64 -1.82
N PHE A 418 -21.76 -11.58 -2.33
CA PHE A 418 -21.46 -11.88 -3.75
C PHE A 418 -21.96 -13.26 -4.20
N VAL A 419 -21.94 -14.26 -3.32
CA VAL A 419 -22.44 -15.62 -3.64
C VAL A 419 -23.93 -15.63 -3.99
N SER A 420 -24.70 -14.67 -3.47
CA SER A 420 -26.14 -14.53 -3.72
C SER A 420 -26.49 -13.60 -4.87
N MET A 421 -25.51 -12.93 -5.49
CA MET A 421 -25.74 -11.96 -6.57
C MET A 421 -25.69 -12.66 -7.92
N THR A 422 -26.85 -13.04 -8.45
CA THR A 422 -26.99 -13.76 -9.74
C THR A 422 -26.55 -12.95 -10.96
N GLU A 423 -26.55 -11.62 -10.87
CA GLU A 423 -26.16 -10.72 -11.97
C GLU A 423 -24.67 -10.38 -11.97
N GLU A 424 -23.95 -10.73 -10.90
CA GLU A 424 -22.53 -10.41 -10.75
C GLU A 424 -21.66 -11.61 -11.13
N VAL A 425 -20.59 -11.32 -11.86
CA VAL A 425 -19.55 -12.32 -12.14
C VAL A 425 -18.89 -12.71 -10.81
N PRO A 426 -18.58 -13.99 -10.55
CA PRO A 426 -17.83 -14.39 -9.37
C PRO A 426 -16.60 -13.51 -9.19
N PRO A 427 -16.40 -12.89 -8.02
CA PRO A 427 -15.29 -11.96 -7.85
C PRO A 427 -13.96 -12.71 -7.74
N TRP A 428 -12.88 -11.96 -7.62
CA TRP A 428 -11.53 -12.48 -7.55
C TRP A 428 -10.94 -12.33 -6.15
N LEU A 429 -9.99 -13.21 -5.84
CA LEU A 429 -9.07 -13.04 -4.73
C LEU A 429 -7.64 -12.96 -5.29
N VAL A 430 -6.89 -11.99 -4.81
CA VAL A 430 -5.49 -11.76 -5.21
C VAL A 430 -4.63 -11.81 -3.96
N THR A 431 -3.70 -12.77 -3.91
CA THR A 431 -2.67 -12.86 -2.87
C THR A 431 -1.36 -12.35 -3.46
N LEU A 432 -0.70 -11.40 -2.79
CA LEU A 432 0.52 -10.78 -3.28
C LEU A 432 1.61 -10.81 -2.20
N VAL A 433 2.84 -11.14 -2.57
CA VAL A 433 4.01 -10.98 -1.68
C VAL A 433 4.89 -9.89 -2.27
N PRO A 434 5.08 -8.77 -1.57
CA PRO A 434 6.00 -7.73 -2.00
C PRO A 434 7.44 -8.26 -2.02
N ALA A 435 8.26 -7.77 -2.96
CA ALA A 435 9.68 -8.14 -3.03
C ALA A 435 10.51 -7.54 -1.90
#